data_AF-A0A317QBP5-F1
#
_entry.id   AF-A0A317QBP5-F1
#
_cell.length_a   1.000
_cell.length_b   1.000
_cell.length_c   1.000
_cell.angle_alpha   90.00
_cell.angle_beta   90.00
_cell.angle_gamma   90.00
#
_symmetry.space_group_name_H-M   'P 1'
#
loop_
_entity.id
_entity.type
_entity.pdbx_description
1 polymer ?
#
loop_
_entity_poly.entity_id
_entity_poly.type
_entity_poly.pdbx_seq_one_letter_code
_entity_poly.pdbx_strand_id
1 'polypeptide(L)'
;MLAAAHKVGVLALLAGLSLASFTAMAAGITEPAQQRQGEILKSKNMPDGMLRNACTTAMQAEDMARVRARLAEQVGFAIDEQVGYVEAEVTNFKLSSNADAHVCTGMVSITDMPLSIAATAVRAAWAQYPELTPEQLKQLLQVALSHGATAADGAALIAKLAPAQQGLAYAKANVDLAALQLDDARLAVAELMLQGGEIATAMMLANSCGSVACRKLLPQIKQELRAYEAKQAMDLNSYFGN
;
A
#
# COMPACT_ATOMS: atom_id res chain seq x y z
N MET A 1 -78.90 1.57 -17.45
CA MET A 1 -79.03 0.62 -18.57
C MET A 1 -77.74 -0.19 -18.64
N LEU A 2 -77.81 -1.44 -18.15
CA LEU A 2 -77.48 -2.69 -18.87
C LEU A 2 -75.98 -2.78 -19.28
N ALA A 3 -75.13 -3.51 -18.54
CA ALA A 3 -74.90 -4.97 -18.65
C ALA A 3 -74.22 -5.35 -19.99
N ALA A 4 -73.20 -6.19 -20.14
CA ALA A 4 -72.51 -7.17 -19.27
C ALA A 4 -71.18 -7.58 -19.97
N ALA A 5 -70.18 -8.09 -19.22
CA ALA A 5 -69.61 -9.47 -19.33
C ALA A 5 -68.81 -9.80 -20.63
N HIS A 6 -67.66 -10.48 -20.65
CA HIS A 6 -67.12 -11.57 -19.82
C HIS A 6 -65.70 -12.00 -20.26
N LYS A 7 -65.10 -12.92 -19.47
CA LYS A 7 -63.85 -13.73 -19.62
C LYS A 7 -62.59 -13.07 -19.07
N VAL A 8 -62.11 -13.40 -17.86
CA VAL A 8 -61.68 -14.69 -17.25
C VAL A 8 -60.58 -15.38 -18.05
N GLY A 9 -59.38 -15.38 -17.46
CA GLY A 9 -58.20 -16.10 -17.90
C GLY A 9 -57.11 -16.03 -16.83
N VAL A 10 -57.30 -16.80 -15.76
CA VAL A 10 -56.31 -17.08 -14.72
C VAL A 10 -55.20 -17.92 -15.34
N LEU A 11 -53.94 -17.49 -15.23
CA LEU A 11 -52.82 -18.43 -15.19
C LEU A 11 -51.85 -17.97 -14.10
N ALA A 12 -51.80 -18.77 -13.04
CA ALA A 12 -50.81 -18.70 -12.00
C ALA A 12 -49.46 -19.17 -12.54
N LEU A 13 -48.37 -18.47 -12.21
CA LEU A 13 -47.05 -19.07 -12.14
C LEU A 13 -46.48 -18.83 -10.74
N LEU A 14 -46.48 -19.92 -9.98
CA LEU A 14 -45.83 -20.10 -8.71
C LEU A 14 -44.33 -20.36 -8.91
N ALA A 15 -43.56 -19.86 -7.93
CA ALA A 15 -42.38 -20.46 -7.36
C ALA A 15 -41.11 -20.62 -8.23
N GLY A 16 -40.07 -19.88 -7.81
CA GLY A 16 -38.71 -20.07 -8.25
C GLY A 16 -37.73 -19.18 -7.52
N LEU A 17 -37.80 -19.11 -6.18
CA LEU A 17 -36.70 -18.59 -5.35
C LEU A 17 -35.50 -19.53 -5.51
N SER A 18 -34.61 -19.24 -6.47
CA SER A 18 -33.25 -19.75 -6.40
C SER A 18 -32.44 -18.77 -5.55
N LEU A 19 -32.26 -19.12 -4.28
CA LEU A 19 -31.14 -18.66 -3.48
C LEU A 19 -29.86 -19.18 -4.16
N ALA A 20 -29.37 -18.43 -5.14
CA ALA A 20 -28.03 -18.60 -5.64
C ALA A 20 -27.09 -18.25 -4.48
N SER A 21 -26.60 -19.29 -3.83
CA SER A 21 -25.54 -19.21 -2.85
C SER A 21 -24.30 -18.72 -3.60
N PHE A 22 -24.05 -17.41 -3.57
CA PHE A 22 -22.77 -16.88 -4.01
C PHE A 22 -21.73 -17.26 -2.97
N THR A 23 -21.15 -18.45 -3.14
CA THR A 23 -19.78 -18.69 -2.70
C THR A 23 -18.91 -17.73 -3.50
N ALA A 24 -18.62 -16.56 -2.92
CA ALA A 24 -17.57 -15.68 -3.40
C ALA A 24 -16.24 -16.40 -3.21
N MET A 25 -15.89 -17.26 -4.17
CA MET A 25 -14.49 -17.60 -4.38
C MET A 25 -13.82 -16.31 -4.85
N ALA A 26 -12.90 -15.80 -4.02
CA ALA A 26 -11.97 -14.74 -4.40
C ALA A 26 -11.05 -15.26 -5.51
N ALA A 27 -11.59 -15.40 -6.72
CA ALA A 27 -10.77 -15.50 -7.92
C ALA A 27 -10.20 -14.10 -8.14
N GLY A 28 -8.88 -13.96 -8.02
CA GLY A 28 -8.19 -12.75 -8.44
C GLY A 28 -8.63 -12.40 -9.86
N ILE A 29 -9.32 -11.28 -10.03
CA ILE A 29 -9.76 -10.83 -11.34
C ILE A 29 -8.52 -10.30 -12.04
N THR A 30 -7.90 -11.15 -12.87
CA THR A 30 -6.84 -10.73 -13.79
C THR A 30 -7.50 -9.97 -14.94
N GLU A 31 -7.15 -8.70 -15.13
CA GLU A 31 -7.62 -7.94 -16.29
C GLU A 31 -6.80 -8.33 -17.52
N PRO A 32 -7.42 -8.42 -18.72
CA PRO A 32 -6.73 -8.85 -19.93
C PRO A 32 -5.58 -7.90 -20.26
N ALA A 33 -4.52 -8.45 -20.85
CA ALA A 33 -3.37 -7.66 -21.27
C ALA A 33 -3.77 -6.61 -22.33
N GLN A 34 -3.44 -5.35 -22.09
CA GLN A 34 -3.70 -4.24 -23.01
C GLN A 34 -2.39 -3.62 -23.50
N GLN A 35 -2.35 -3.26 -24.79
CA GLN A 35 -1.22 -2.51 -25.34
C GLN A 35 -1.20 -1.10 -24.72
N ARG A 36 -0.12 -0.77 -24.04
CA ARG A 36 0.10 0.53 -23.40
C ARG A 36 1.29 1.26 -24.01
N GLN A 37 1.27 2.58 -23.84
CA GLN A 37 2.35 3.48 -24.17
C GLN A 37 2.56 4.46 -23.02
N GLY A 38 3.81 4.74 -22.68
CA GLY A 38 4.22 5.77 -21.74
C GLY A 38 5.35 6.60 -22.34
N GLU A 39 5.48 7.85 -21.88
CA GLU A 39 6.53 8.76 -22.30
C GLU A 39 7.26 9.31 -21.07
N ILE A 40 8.59 9.32 -21.12
CA ILE A 40 9.44 9.89 -20.06
C ILE A 40 10.47 10.82 -20.68
N LEU A 41 10.63 12.01 -20.12
CA LEU A 41 11.60 12.99 -20.59
C LEU A 41 13.02 12.46 -20.43
N LYS A 42 13.88 12.76 -21.41
CA LYS A 42 15.30 12.39 -21.34
C LYS A 42 15.99 13.15 -20.21
N SER A 43 16.68 12.39 -19.36
CA SER A 43 17.61 12.92 -18.37
C SER A 43 19.03 12.47 -18.70
N LYS A 44 20.00 13.38 -18.62
CA LYS A 44 21.39 13.14 -19.07
C LYS A 44 22.09 11.96 -18.37
N ASN A 45 21.58 11.47 -17.23
CA ASN A 45 22.24 10.45 -16.40
C ASN A 45 21.26 9.45 -15.74
N MET A 46 20.15 9.08 -16.40
CA MET A 46 19.23 8.09 -15.81
C MET A 46 19.79 6.67 -15.96
N PRO A 47 20.03 5.90 -14.87
CA PRO A 47 20.47 4.51 -14.97
C PRO A 47 19.40 3.63 -15.63
N ASP A 48 19.80 2.60 -16.39
CA ASP A 48 18.88 1.73 -17.14
C ASP A 48 17.78 1.10 -16.28
N GLY A 49 18.10 0.69 -15.05
CA GLY A 49 17.11 0.15 -14.11
C GLY A 49 16.06 1.19 -13.69
N MET A 50 16.49 2.44 -13.48
CA MET A 50 15.59 3.56 -13.18
C MET A 50 14.74 3.93 -14.39
N LEU A 51 15.32 3.89 -15.59
CA LEU A 51 14.63 4.12 -16.85
C LEU A 51 13.52 3.10 -17.08
N ARG A 52 13.81 1.80 -16.90
CA ARG A 52 12.82 0.73 -17.04
C ARG A 52 11.67 0.89 -16.04
N ASN A 53 11.97 1.23 -14.80
CA ASN A 53 10.94 1.46 -13.78
C ASN A 53 10.08 2.67 -14.14
N ALA A 54 10.69 3.81 -14.51
CA ALA A 54 9.97 5.01 -14.93
C ALA A 54 9.07 4.73 -16.15
N CYS A 55 9.58 4.00 -17.15
CA CYS A 55 8.79 3.54 -18.29
C CYS A 55 7.61 2.67 -17.88
N THR A 56 7.83 1.71 -16.97
CA THR A 56 6.81 0.78 -16.50
C THR A 56 5.69 1.54 -15.81
N THR A 57 6.04 2.45 -14.90
CA THR A 57 5.10 3.35 -14.24
C THR A 57 4.33 4.22 -15.23
N ALA A 58 5.01 4.79 -16.24
CA ALA A 58 4.36 5.61 -17.25
C ALA A 58 3.32 4.83 -18.07
N MET A 59 3.62 3.59 -18.46
CA MET A 59 2.67 2.72 -19.18
C MET A 59 1.47 2.30 -18.31
N GLN A 60 1.64 2.27 -16.99
CA GLN A 60 0.61 1.88 -16.02
C GLN A 60 -0.24 3.07 -15.54
N ALA A 61 0.02 4.30 -16.02
CA ALA A 61 -0.64 5.51 -15.51
C ALA A 61 -2.17 5.46 -15.58
N GLU A 62 -2.72 4.98 -16.70
CA GLU A 62 -4.17 4.81 -16.85
C GLU A 62 -4.72 3.74 -15.91
N ASP A 63 -3.99 2.63 -15.71
CA ASP A 63 -4.41 1.56 -14.82
C ASP A 63 -4.42 2.04 -13.36
N MET A 64 -3.41 2.80 -12.94
CA MET A 64 -3.39 3.47 -11.64
C MET A 64 -4.57 4.45 -11.47
N ALA A 65 -4.92 5.22 -12.51
CA ALA A 65 -6.09 6.10 -12.47
C ALA A 65 -7.40 5.30 -12.33
N ARG A 66 -7.53 4.15 -13.00
CA ARG A 66 -8.70 3.27 -12.84
C ARG A 66 -8.79 2.66 -11.44
N VAL A 67 -7.68 2.16 -10.90
CA VAL A 67 -7.63 1.62 -9.53
C VAL A 67 -8.01 2.70 -8.52
N ARG A 68 -7.47 3.91 -8.68
CA ARG A 68 -7.79 5.08 -7.86
C ARG A 68 -9.28 5.44 -7.92
N ALA A 69 -9.88 5.43 -9.11
CA ALA A 69 -11.32 5.69 -9.27
C ALA A 69 -12.18 4.62 -8.58
N ARG A 70 -11.82 3.34 -8.68
CA ARG A 70 -12.51 2.24 -7.97
C ARG A 70 -12.40 2.39 -6.46
N LEU A 71 -11.22 2.72 -5.96
CA LEU A 71 -11.02 2.99 -4.53
C LEU A 71 -11.89 4.17 -4.09
N ALA A 72 -11.88 5.28 -4.83
CA ALA A 72 -12.67 6.47 -4.53
C ALA A 72 -14.18 6.16 -4.45
N GLU A 73 -14.70 5.34 -5.37
CA GLU A 73 -16.07 4.83 -5.35
C GLU A 73 -16.35 4.00 -4.09
N GLN A 74 -15.43 3.10 -3.72
CA GLN A 74 -15.57 2.24 -2.55
C GLN A 74 -15.59 3.02 -1.22
N VAL A 75 -14.75 4.06 -1.08
CA VAL A 75 -14.64 4.83 0.16
C VAL A 75 -15.56 6.05 0.19
N GLY A 76 -16.10 6.49 -0.95
CA GLY A 76 -17.04 7.60 -1.05
C GLY A 76 -16.39 8.98 -1.01
N PHE A 77 -15.09 9.09 -1.31
CA PHE A 77 -14.39 10.37 -1.41
C PHE A 77 -13.20 10.30 -2.38
N ALA A 78 -12.71 11.46 -2.82
CA ALA A 78 -11.64 11.55 -3.80
C ALA A 78 -10.29 11.11 -3.24
N ILE A 79 -9.49 10.43 -4.07
CA ILE A 79 -8.12 10.04 -3.76
C ILE A 79 -7.17 10.93 -4.57
N ASP A 80 -6.15 11.48 -3.90
CA ASP A 80 -5.11 12.31 -4.50
C ASP A 80 -4.50 11.68 -5.76
N GLU A 81 -4.25 12.50 -6.77
CA GLU A 81 -3.81 12.05 -8.09
C GLU A 81 -2.39 11.50 -8.12
N GLN A 82 -1.56 11.90 -7.17
CA GLN A 82 -0.19 11.43 -7.03
C GLN A 82 -0.12 10.06 -6.35
N VAL A 83 -1.24 9.56 -5.82
CA VAL A 83 -1.32 8.26 -5.14
C VAL A 83 -1.85 7.20 -6.10
N GLY A 84 -1.00 6.21 -6.39
CA GLY A 84 -1.39 5.06 -7.20
C GLY A 84 -0.50 3.85 -6.96
N TYR A 85 -1.09 2.68 -7.10
CA TYR A 85 -0.37 1.42 -7.20
C TYR A 85 -1.16 0.48 -8.10
N VAL A 86 -0.44 -0.31 -8.90
CA VAL A 86 -1.03 -1.41 -9.64
C VAL A 86 -0.11 -2.62 -9.57
N GLU A 87 -0.67 -3.76 -9.18
CA GLU A 87 -0.02 -5.05 -9.30
C GLU A 87 -0.26 -5.56 -10.72
N ALA A 88 0.75 -5.45 -11.57
CA ALA A 88 0.64 -5.78 -12.98
C ALA A 88 1.94 -6.35 -13.56
N GLU A 89 1.78 -7.23 -14.53
CA GLU A 89 2.85 -7.73 -15.37
C GLU A 89 2.97 -6.88 -16.64
N VAL A 90 4.20 -6.58 -17.04
CA VAL A 90 4.50 -5.93 -18.33
C VAL A 90 5.30 -6.87 -19.21
N THR A 91 4.69 -7.31 -20.31
CA THR A 91 5.33 -8.16 -21.32
C THR A 91 5.56 -7.39 -22.62
N ASN A 92 6.41 -7.92 -23.51
CA ASN A 92 6.72 -7.31 -24.81
C ASN A 92 7.21 -5.85 -24.71
N PHE A 93 7.97 -5.54 -23.66
CA PHE A 93 8.52 -4.22 -23.43
C PHE A 93 9.40 -3.78 -24.61
N LYS A 94 9.13 -2.58 -25.13
CA LYS A 94 9.96 -1.91 -26.14
C LYS A 94 10.21 -0.47 -25.72
N LEU A 95 11.45 -0.05 -25.90
CA LEU A 95 11.90 1.31 -25.68
C LEU A 95 12.35 1.89 -27.01
N SER A 96 11.75 3.01 -27.41
CA SER A 96 12.26 3.86 -28.48
C SER A 96 12.59 5.24 -27.92
N SER A 97 13.44 5.98 -28.60
CA SER A 97 13.88 7.30 -28.13
C SER A 97 13.81 8.30 -29.27
N ASN A 98 13.22 9.46 -29.02
CA ASN A 98 13.25 10.61 -29.93
C ASN A 98 14.19 11.70 -29.38
N ALA A 99 14.17 12.92 -29.90
CA ALA A 99 15.08 13.98 -29.45
C ALA A 99 14.93 14.32 -27.95
N ASP A 100 13.69 14.29 -27.44
CA ASP A 100 13.34 14.89 -26.15
C ASP A 100 12.88 13.87 -25.10
N ALA A 101 12.45 12.69 -25.54
CA ALA A 101 11.81 11.70 -24.71
C ALA A 101 12.20 10.26 -25.07
N HIS A 102 11.97 9.38 -24.10
CA HIS A 102 11.88 7.95 -24.31
C HIS A 102 10.40 7.56 -24.38
N VAL A 103 10.04 6.81 -25.41
CA VAL A 103 8.70 6.26 -25.60
C VAL A 103 8.77 4.77 -25.29
N CYS A 104 7.98 4.35 -24.33
CA CYS A 104 7.96 2.98 -23.82
C CYS A 104 6.62 2.35 -24.21
N THR A 105 6.65 1.12 -24.72
CA THR A 105 5.44 0.37 -25.09
C THR A 105 5.52 -1.05 -24.56
N GLY A 106 4.37 -1.66 -24.32
CA GLY A 106 4.30 -3.03 -23.82
C GLY A 106 2.87 -3.46 -23.60
N MET A 107 2.70 -4.74 -23.26
CA MET A 107 1.42 -5.30 -22.87
C MET A 107 1.35 -5.30 -21.34
N VAL A 108 0.40 -4.56 -20.78
CA VAL A 108 0.19 -4.47 -19.32
C VAL A 108 -1.03 -5.32 -18.96
N SER A 109 -0.87 -6.23 -18.01
CA SER A 109 -1.93 -7.08 -17.47
C SER A 109 -1.99 -6.91 -15.95
N ILE A 110 -3.12 -6.46 -15.42
CA ILE A 110 -3.31 -6.39 -13.96
C ILE A 110 -3.44 -7.82 -13.45
N THR A 111 -2.52 -8.23 -12.58
CA THR A 111 -2.44 -9.58 -12.04
C THR A 111 -3.22 -9.72 -10.74
N ASP A 112 -3.38 -8.63 -9.97
CA ASP A 112 -4.13 -8.63 -8.72
C ASP A 112 -4.83 -7.28 -8.48
N MET A 113 -6.10 -7.19 -8.86
CA MET A 113 -6.93 -6.00 -8.63
C MET A 113 -7.21 -5.75 -7.13
N PRO A 114 -7.60 -6.75 -6.31
CA PRO A 114 -7.71 -6.57 -4.86
C PRO A 114 -6.47 -5.98 -4.20
N LEU A 115 -5.27 -6.50 -4.51
CA LEU A 115 -4.01 -5.94 -4.03
C LEU A 115 -3.81 -4.52 -4.53
N SER A 116 -4.08 -4.25 -5.81
CA SER A 116 -3.93 -2.91 -6.40
C SER A 116 -4.76 -1.86 -5.63
N ILE A 117 -6.00 -2.20 -5.30
CA ILE A 117 -6.90 -1.35 -4.51
C ILE A 117 -6.37 -1.18 -3.08
N ALA A 118 -6.02 -2.26 -2.40
CA ALA A 118 -5.53 -2.22 -1.01
C ALA A 118 -4.21 -1.44 -0.88
N ALA A 119 -3.29 -1.61 -1.83
CA ALA A 119 -2.01 -0.92 -1.87
C ALA A 119 -2.18 0.57 -2.19
N THR A 120 -3.13 0.92 -3.07
CA THR A 120 -3.50 2.32 -3.30
C THR A 120 -4.11 2.93 -2.04
N ALA A 121 -4.95 2.18 -1.32
CA ALA A 121 -5.60 2.65 -0.09
C ALA A 121 -4.59 2.93 1.03
N VAL A 122 -3.62 2.04 1.27
CA VAL A 122 -2.60 2.26 2.30
C VAL A 122 -1.70 3.44 1.94
N ARG A 123 -1.29 3.57 0.67
CA ARG A 123 -0.51 4.73 0.19
C ARG A 123 -1.28 6.04 0.35
N ALA A 124 -2.59 6.04 0.07
CA ALA A 124 -3.45 7.21 0.26
C ALA A 124 -3.52 7.60 1.74
N ALA A 125 -3.70 6.62 2.64
CA ALA A 125 -3.74 6.85 4.07
C ALA A 125 -2.44 7.47 4.60
N TRP A 126 -1.29 7.04 4.10
CA TRP A 126 0.01 7.63 4.46
C TRP A 126 0.24 9.01 3.85
N ALA A 127 -0.11 9.20 2.58
CA ALA A 127 0.22 10.41 1.83
C ALA A 127 -0.72 11.60 2.12
N GLN A 128 -1.99 11.35 2.44
CA GLN A 128 -3.01 12.38 2.67
C GLN A 128 -3.32 12.61 4.16
N TYR A 129 -2.61 11.94 5.05
CA TYR A 129 -2.65 12.28 6.47
C TYR A 129 -1.68 13.44 6.73
N PRO A 130 -2.08 14.50 7.49
CA PRO A 130 -3.22 14.62 8.40
C PRO A 130 -4.51 15.26 7.84
N GLU A 131 -4.63 15.46 6.54
CA GLU A 131 -5.73 16.17 5.88
C GLU A 131 -7.04 15.35 5.86
N LEU A 132 -6.93 14.02 5.96
CA LEU A 132 -8.07 13.11 6.08
C LEU A 132 -8.83 13.29 7.40
N THR A 133 -10.16 13.27 7.33
CA THR A 133 -10.99 13.10 8.53
C THR A 133 -10.77 11.72 9.17
N PRO A 134 -11.05 11.56 10.49
CA PRO A 134 -10.94 10.26 11.15
C PRO A 134 -11.73 9.14 10.45
N GLU A 135 -12.93 9.45 9.96
CA GLU A 135 -13.77 8.53 9.21
C GLU A 135 -13.14 8.11 7.88
N GLN A 136 -12.61 9.06 7.12
CA GLN A 136 -11.94 8.78 5.84
C GLN A 136 -10.69 7.92 6.03
N LEU A 137 -9.85 8.26 7.02
CA LEU A 137 -8.68 7.47 7.36
C LEU A 137 -9.07 6.04 7.75
N LYS A 138 -10.12 5.90 8.58
CA LYS A 138 -10.63 4.57 8.98
C LYS A 138 -11.09 3.76 7.77
N GLN A 139 -11.79 4.35 6.81
CA GLN A 139 -12.23 3.67 5.59
C GLN A 139 -11.03 3.18 4.75
N LEU A 140 -10.00 4.01 4.54
CA LEU A 140 -8.79 3.60 3.82
C LEU A 140 -8.05 2.48 4.55
N LEU A 141 -7.92 2.58 5.88
CA LEU A 141 -7.29 1.54 6.69
C LEU A 141 -8.09 0.23 6.65
N GLN A 142 -9.42 0.26 6.63
CA GLN A 142 -10.22 -0.96 6.48
C GLN A 142 -9.94 -1.68 5.16
N VAL A 143 -9.81 -0.93 4.07
CA VAL A 143 -9.44 -1.50 2.76
C VAL A 143 -8.01 -2.05 2.79
N ALA A 144 -7.05 -1.28 3.30
CA ALA A 144 -5.65 -1.70 3.42
C ALA A 144 -5.46 -2.96 4.28
N LEU A 145 -6.15 -3.05 5.41
CA LEU A 145 -6.06 -4.17 6.35
C LEU A 145 -6.77 -5.44 5.85
N SER A 146 -7.64 -5.32 4.86
CA SER A 146 -8.35 -6.45 4.28
C SER A 146 -7.48 -7.37 3.41
N HIS A 147 -6.26 -6.91 3.03
CA HIS A 147 -5.34 -7.66 2.18
C HIS A 147 -4.00 -7.90 2.88
N GLY A 148 -3.52 -9.15 2.83
CA GLY A 148 -2.34 -9.58 3.59
C GLY A 148 -1.04 -8.82 3.25
N ALA A 149 -0.85 -8.46 1.97
CA ALA A 149 0.34 -7.75 1.52
C ALA A 149 0.43 -6.27 1.97
N THR A 150 -0.66 -5.68 2.44
CA THR A 150 -0.74 -4.25 2.83
C THR A 150 -1.11 -4.05 4.29
N ALA A 151 -1.54 -5.12 4.97
CA ALA A 151 -1.99 -5.06 6.36
C ALA A 151 -0.90 -4.56 7.32
N ALA A 152 0.36 -4.97 7.11
CA ALA A 152 1.48 -4.52 7.95
C ALA A 152 1.70 -3.00 7.87
N ASP A 153 1.66 -2.43 6.66
CA ASP A 153 1.81 -0.98 6.46
C ASP A 153 0.61 -0.19 7.02
N GLY A 154 -0.60 -0.76 6.98
CA GLY A 154 -1.79 -0.18 7.61
C GLY A 154 -1.70 -0.22 9.15
N ALA A 155 -1.30 -1.36 9.72
CA ALA A 155 -1.09 -1.50 11.16
C ALA A 155 0.03 -0.58 11.68
N ALA A 156 1.08 -0.37 10.88
CA ALA A 156 2.14 0.59 11.20
C ALA A 156 1.61 2.03 11.31
N LEU A 157 0.68 2.44 10.44
CA LEU A 157 0.05 3.76 10.54
C LEU A 157 -0.79 3.88 11.82
N ILE A 158 -1.57 2.84 12.16
CA ILE A 158 -2.32 2.80 13.43
C ILE A 158 -1.38 2.94 14.63
N ALA A 159 -0.26 2.21 14.63
CA ALA A 159 0.74 2.30 15.68
C ALA A 159 1.33 3.71 15.80
N LYS A 160 1.65 4.36 14.67
CA LYS A 160 2.19 5.73 14.61
C LYS A 160 1.23 6.75 15.21
N LEU A 161 -0.07 6.59 14.99
CA LEU A 161 -1.10 7.52 15.41
C LEU A 161 -1.53 7.33 16.87
N ALA A 162 -1.23 6.17 17.45
CA ALA A 162 -1.51 5.91 18.85
C ALA A 162 -0.55 6.68 19.78
N PRO A 163 -0.95 6.95 21.04
CA PRO A 163 -0.04 7.51 22.04
C PRO A 163 1.22 6.65 22.19
N ALA A 164 2.39 7.28 22.33
CA ALA A 164 3.71 6.61 22.17
C ALA A 164 3.84 5.22 22.83
N GLN A 165 3.45 5.07 24.10
CA GLN A 165 3.52 3.78 24.81
C GLN A 165 2.56 2.72 24.22
N GLN A 166 1.35 3.14 23.83
CA GLN A 166 0.37 2.27 23.19
C GLN A 166 0.78 1.93 21.76
N GLY A 167 1.35 2.89 21.03
CA GLY A 167 1.87 2.70 19.67
C GLY A 167 2.95 1.63 19.61
N LEU A 168 3.92 1.67 20.53
CA LEU A 168 4.95 0.62 20.62
C LEU A 168 4.35 -0.76 20.90
N ALA A 169 3.49 -0.86 21.91
CA ALA A 169 2.85 -2.13 22.26
C ALA A 169 2.01 -2.69 21.11
N TYR A 170 1.26 -1.81 20.43
CA TYR A 170 0.46 -2.17 19.26
C TYR A 170 1.34 -2.64 18.10
N ALA A 171 2.43 -1.92 17.80
CA ALA A 171 3.38 -2.29 16.75
C ALA A 171 3.95 -3.69 16.99
N LYS A 172 4.41 -3.97 18.22
CA LYS A 172 4.97 -5.28 18.59
C LYS A 172 3.96 -6.43 18.47
N ALA A 173 2.68 -6.15 18.67
CA ALA A 173 1.63 -7.17 18.63
C ALA A 173 1.02 -7.39 17.23
N ASN A 174 1.01 -6.36 16.37
CA ASN A 174 0.19 -6.38 15.16
C ASN A 174 0.95 -6.10 13.86
N VAL A 175 2.20 -5.61 13.92
CA VAL A 175 2.97 -5.29 12.72
C VAL A 175 3.94 -6.44 12.41
N ASP A 176 3.72 -7.10 11.28
CA ASP A 176 4.73 -7.98 10.70
C ASP A 176 5.83 -7.14 10.05
N LEU A 177 6.98 -7.08 10.71
CA LEU A 177 8.13 -6.27 10.27
C LEU A 177 8.67 -6.69 8.91
N ALA A 178 8.58 -7.99 8.56
CA ALA A 178 9.08 -8.50 7.29
C ALA A 178 8.13 -8.18 6.12
N ALA A 179 6.86 -7.93 6.42
CA ALA A 179 5.84 -7.61 5.43
C ALA A 179 5.76 -6.11 5.10
N LEU A 180 6.40 -5.22 5.87
CA LEU A 180 6.42 -3.78 5.62
C LEU A 180 7.00 -3.45 4.23
N GLN A 181 6.19 -2.83 3.36
CA GLN A 181 6.60 -2.44 2.01
C GLN A 181 6.91 -0.96 1.90
N LEU A 182 6.20 -0.11 2.65
CA LEU A 182 6.33 1.34 2.54
C LEU A 182 7.48 1.86 3.43
N ASP A 183 8.30 2.72 2.86
CA ASP A 183 9.39 3.38 3.60
C ASP A 183 8.87 4.24 4.76
N ASP A 184 7.71 4.90 4.60
CA ASP A 184 7.10 5.67 5.69
C ASP A 184 6.62 4.78 6.85
N ALA A 185 6.15 3.57 6.54
CA ALA A 185 5.75 2.60 7.54
C ALA A 185 6.97 2.03 8.26
N ARG A 186 8.03 1.65 7.53
CA ARG A 186 9.32 1.24 8.13
C ARG A 186 9.90 2.31 9.03
N LEU A 187 9.89 3.57 8.58
CA LEU A 187 10.36 4.71 9.36
C LEU A 187 9.58 4.83 10.67
N ALA A 188 8.26 4.86 10.59
CA ALA A 188 7.42 5.06 11.78
C ALA A 188 7.61 3.95 12.81
N VAL A 189 7.70 2.69 12.36
CA VAL A 189 7.95 1.56 13.26
C VAL A 189 9.38 1.63 13.80
N ALA A 190 10.38 2.01 13.00
CA ALA A 190 11.75 2.19 13.49
C ALA A 190 11.83 3.25 14.60
N GLU A 191 11.11 4.36 14.45
CA GLU A 191 11.03 5.41 15.48
C GLU A 191 10.38 4.92 16.77
N LEU A 192 9.27 4.20 16.67
CA LEU A 192 8.60 3.58 17.84
C LEU A 192 9.54 2.59 18.55
N MET A 193 10.22 1.71 17.79
CA MET A 193 11.16 0.73 18.33
C MET A 193 12.34 1.43 19.03
N LEU A 194 12.86 2.51 18.45
CA LEU A 194 13.95 3.29 19.06
C LEU A 194 13.50 3.92 20.38
N GLN A 195 12.31 4.53 20.41
CA GLN A 195 11.73 5.10 21.64
C GLN A 195 11.50 4.03 22.72
N GLY A 196 11.19 2.80 22.31
CA GLY A 196 11.03 1.65 23.18
C GLY A 196 12.32 0.99 23.66
N GLY A 197 13.49 1.46 23.21
CA GLY A 197 14.78 0.84 23.50
C GLY A 197 15.08 -0.44 22.68
N GLU A 198 14.25 -0.76 21.68
CA GLU A 198 14.42 -1.89 20.76
C GLU A 198 15.42 -1.52 19.64
N ILE A 199 16.64 -1.14 20.03
CA ILE A 199 17.64 -0.47 19.18
C ILE A 199 18.02 -1.33 17.96
N ALA A 200 18.19 -2.64 18.14
CA ALA A 200 18.55 -3.54 17.04
C ALA A 200 17.45 -3.61 15.97
N THR A 201 16.20 -3.69 16.40
CA THR A 201 15.02 -3.70 15.52
C THR A 201 14.88 -2.37 14.78
N ALA A 202 15.04 -1.25 15.49
CA ALA A 202 15.04 0.08 14.88
C ALA A 202 16.13 0.20 13.80
N MET A 203 17.35 -0.30 14.08
CA MET A 203 18.46 -0.28 13.13
C MET A 203 18.19 -1.13 11.89
N MET A 204 17.66 -2.33 12.06
CA MET A 204 17.27 -3.22 10.96
C MET A 204 16.26 -2.53 10.03
N LEU A 205 15.18 -1.97 10.60
CA LEU A 205 14.14 -1.30 9.83
C LEU A 205 14.68 -0.08 9.08
N ALA A 206 15.45 0.77 9.77
CA ALA A 206 16.04 1.97 9.16
C ALA A 206 17.03 1.63 8.04
N ASN A 207 17.78 0.53 8.14
CA ASN A 207 18.68 0.07 7.08
C ASN A 207 17.95 -0.51 5.86
N SER A 208 16.78 -1.13 6.07
CA SER A 208 15.95 -1.70 5.00
C SER A 208 15.12 -0.65 4.24
N CYS A 209 15.15 0.61 4.70
CA CYS A 209 14.34 1.69 4.17
C CYS A 209 15.14 2.61 3.23
N GLY A 210 14.59 2.89 2.05
CA GLY A 210 15.24 3.68 0.99
C GLY A 210 15.12 5.20 1.14
N SER A 211 14.31 5.69 2.09
CA SER A 211 14.00 7.11 2.21
C SER A 211 15.14 7.94 2.84
N VAL A 212 15.15 9.24 2.52
CA VAL A 212 16.07 10.20 3.17
C VAL A 212 15.82 10.25 4.68
N ALA A 213 14.57 10.15 5.11
CA ALA A 213 14.21 10.20 6.52
C ALA A 213 14.79 9.01 7.30
N CYS A 214 14.72 7.79 6.76
CA CYS A 214 15.36 6.63 7.36
C CYS A 214 16.88 6.77 7.45
N ARG A 215 17.53 7.31 6.42
CA ARG A 215 18.96 7.63 6.46
C ARG A 215 19.31 8.64 7.54
N LYS A 216 18.44 9.62 7.80
CA LYS A 216 18.60 10.61 8.87
C LYS A 216 18.39 10.02 10.26
N LEU A 217 17.61 8.95 10.39
CA LEU A 217 17.39 8.26 11.66
C LEU A 217 18.61 7.42 12.11
N LEU A 218 19.37 6.86 11.15
CA LEU A 218 20.50 5.96 11.45
C LEU A 218 21.56 6.54 12.42
N PRO A 219 22.02 7.81 12.29
CA PRO A 219 22.95 8.40 13.26
C PRO A 219 22.41 8.41 14.69
N GLN A 220 21.11 8.69 14.87
CA GLN A 220 20.46 8.69 16.18
C GLN A 220 20.43 7.29 16.79
N ILE A 221 20.04 6.28 16.01
CA ILE A 221 20.05 4.87 16.45
C ILE A 221 21.47 4.45 16.88
N LYS A 222 22.50 4.81 16.11
CA LYS A 222 23.90 4.51 16.45
C LYS A 222 24.38 5.23 17.70
N GLN A 223 23.85 6.40 18.00
CA GLN A 223 24.15 7.12 19.23
C GLN A 223 23.54 6.41 20.44
N GLU A 224 22.27 6.01 20.35
CA GLU A 224 21.60 5.24 21.41
C GLU A 224 22.28 3.89 21.65
N LEU A 225 22.69 3.19 20.58
CA LEU A 225 23.44 1.94 20.69
C LEU A 225 24.73 2.11 21.51
N ARG A 226 25.52 3.14 21.17
CA ARG A 226 26.76 3.45 21.91
C ARG A 226 26.50 3.80 23.37
N ALA A 227 25.43 4.54 23.65
CA ALA A 227 25.05 4.89 25.02
C ALA A 227 24.63 3.64 25.82
N TYR A 228 23.92 2.71 25.18
CA TYR A 228 23.54 1.43 25.77
C TYR A 228 24.76 0.54 26.07
N GLU A 229 25.66 0.38 25.10
CA GLU A 229 26.91 -0.37 25.24
C GLU A 229 27.82 0.22 26.34
N ALA A 230 27.94 1.54 26.40
CA ALA A 230 28.72 2.21 27.44
C ALA A 230 28.16 1.95 28.85
N LYS A 231 26.83 1.96 29.01
CA LYS A 231 26.17 1.62 30.29
C LYS A 231 26.44 0.17 30.70
N GLN A 232 26.36 -0.78 29.76
CA GLN A 232 26.67 -2.18 30.05
C GLN A 232 28.13 -2.40 30.42
N ALA A 233 29.07 -1.74 29.73
CA ALA A 233 30.49 -1.83 30.05
C ALA A 233 30.81 -1.28 31.45
N MET A 234 30.15 -0.19 31.86
CA MET A 234 30.29 0.36 33.21
C MET A 234 29.73 -0.58 34.29
N ASP A 235 28.64 -1.28 34.00
CA ASP A 235 28.07 -2.30 34.91
C ASP A 235 29.02 -3.50 35.07
N LEU A 236 29.66 -3.97 33.98
CA LEU A 236 30.61 -5.07 34.04
C LEU A 236 31.92 -4.72 34.76
N ASN A 237 32.36 -3.46 34.75
CA ASN A 237 33.50 -3.03 35.57
C ASN A 237 33.26 -3.23 37.07
N SER A 238 32.01 -3.29 37.53
CA SER A 238 31.70 -3.61 38.93
C SER A 238 32.02 -5.06 39.32
N TYR A 239 32.12 -5.97 38.34
CA TYR A 239 32.47 -7.39 38.55
C TYR A 239 33.98 -7.65 38.49
N PHE A 240 34.74 -6.78 37.85
CA PHE A 240 36.20 -6.94 37.66
C PHE A 240 37.05 -5.92 38.43
N GLY A 241 36.42 -5.05 39.23
CA GLY A 241 37.10 -4.08 40.08
C GLY A 241 37.44 -4.64 41.47
N ASN A 242 38.53 -5.40 41.55
CA ASN A 242 39.34 -5.59 42.77
C ASN A 242 40.79 -5.25 42.46
#